data_AF-A0A8J4CCX4-F1
#
_entry.id   AF-A0A8J4CCX4-F1
#
_cell.length_a   1.000
_cell.length_b   1.000
_cell.length_c   1.000
_cell.angle_alpha   90.00
_cell.angle_beta   90.00
_cell.angle_gamma   90.00
#
_symmetry.space_group_name_H-M   'P 1'
#
loop_
_entity.id
_entity.type
_entity.pdbx_description
1 polymer ?
#
loop_
_entity_poly.entity_id
_entity_poly.type
_entity_poly.pdbx_seq_one_letter_code
_entity_poly.pdbx_strand_id
1 'polypeptide(L)'
;ERSAVVEGLSRLASGLPTEAAADAGCGLIAPCVARAQSVAAAAAAAGGPLSPATLAALAAELGLMTAVVRFLEPPPGPPRMPPSTSRPGTAAAADDHPALRALQVAWPVLSAVAGEPQCQSDPGVVEALAELYKRSLMSTKLAGRPLLPPLIGAMLGVLRVRPHAAVLDCLAAVVELFGEVAHSGETRMAQIAALDGCIQMMGALMTHLSAQQQASCGVPAASTTSPFPSDCSAGELAAAFFSLTDRYLVFARDLLLTGQGASALPTLVEWVCGVLVNMREREPVAAALSFLGHLLSTAARLASEETSEGVAGSGGDGVTAAETRARLDALFGRCGPRLVHSLLVCGADTCPLQLMRQLAGCLVGLTALADRGTAAAVVSEPPPISAADSELRRGLPGWLRGAWQLPPLAELVQSGRLGSGGEHALLFTALFLRGHYPQVDIASALPSATAPGAVASTTTAANLRPLPRGRLDALVTDFFCLVRGEVDADVMLAYEL
;
A
#
# COMPACT_ATOMS: atom_id res chain seq x y z
N GLU A 1 12.36 3.33 -32.87
CA GLU A 1 12.69 4.51 -33.70
C GLU A 1 11.64 5.61 -33.67
N ARG A 2 10.37 5.38 -34.08
CA ARG A 2 9.31 6.41 -34.06
C ARG A 2 9.16 7.14 -32.71
N SER A 3 9.12 6.39 -31.60
CA SER A 3 9.01 6.96 -30.25
C SER A 3 10.17 7.92 -29.90
N ALA A 4 11.41 7.57 -30.29
CA ALA A 4 12.58 8.42 -30.04
C ALA A 4 12.54 9.73 -30.84
N VAL A 5 12.05 9.69 -32.08
CA VAL A 5 11.84 10.89 -32.91
C VAL A 5 10.80 11.80 -32.27
N VAL A 6 9.66 11.23 -31.86
CA VAL A 6 8.59 11.98 -31.18
C VAL A 6 9.09 12.60 -29.88
N GLU A 7 9.82 11.83 -29.06
CA GLU A 7 10.46 12.35 -27.85
C GLU A 7 11.40 13.53 -28.15
N GLY A 8 12.29 13.40 -29.14
CA GLY A 8 13.19 14.48 -29.54
C GLY A 8 12.45 15.75 -29.95
N LEU A 9 11.39 15.61 -30.75
CA LEU A 9 10.55 16.73 -31.17
C LEU A 9 9.79 17.37 -30.00
N SER A 10 9.28 16.56 -29.07
CA SER A 10 8.59 17.07 -27.88
C SER A 10 9.52 17.81 -26.92
N ARG A 11 10.77 17.34 -26.78
CA ARG A 11 11.81 18.07 -26.02
C ARG A 11 12.21 19.38 -26.68
N LEU A 12 12.23 19.44 -28.01
CA LEU A 12 12.44 20.70 -28.73
C LEU A 12 11.24 21.65 -28.54
N ALA A 13 10.02 21.13 -28.60
CA ALA A 13 8.79 21.88 -28.40
C ALA A 13 8.71 22.47 -26.99
N SER A 14 9.13 21.75 -25.95
CA SER A 14 9.14 22.29 -24.57
C SER A 14 10.15 23.42 -24.36
N GLY A 15 11.13 23.59 -25.26
CA GLY A 15 12.03 24.75 -25.26
C GLY A 15 11.43 26.03 -25.85
N LEU A 16 10.24 25.98 -26.44
CA LEU A 16 9.56 27.14 -27.04
C LEU A 16 8.81 27.96 -25.97
N PRO A 17 8.43 29.23 -26.29
CA PRO A 17 7.46 29.97 -25.48
C PRO A 17 6.16 29.18 -25.28
N THR A 18 5.49 29.33 -24.13
CA THR A 18 4.36 28.49 -23.70
C THR A 18 3.27 28.30 -24.76
N GLU A 19 2.82 29.36 -25.43
CA GLU A 19 1.81 29.27 -26.51
C GLU A 19 2.34 28.45 -27.71
N ALA A 20 3.55 28.75 -28.18
CA ALA A 20 4.17 28.03 -29.28
C ALA A 20 4.48 26.56 -28.94
N ALA A 21 4.83 26.28 -27.69
CA ALA A 21 5.01 24.92 -27.17
C ALA A 21 3.67 24.15 -27.16
N ALA A 22 2.57 24.81 -26.80
CA ALA A 22 1.23 24.23 -26.83
C ALA A 22 0.79 23.91 -28.26
N ASP A 23 0.97 24.84 -29.19
CA ASP A 23 0.65 24.65 -30.61
C ASP A 23 1.50 23.53 -31.24
N ALA A 24 2.80 23.51 -30.95
CA ALA A 24 3.69 22.44 -31.37
C ALA A 24 3.26 21.09 -30.78
N GLY A 25 2.88 21.05 -29.49
CA GLY A 25 2.35 19.86 -28.84
C GLY A 25 1.08 19.33 -29.50
N CYS A 26 0.13 20.22 -29.83
CA CYS A 26 -1.08 19.89 -30.59
C CYS A 26 -0.74 19.34 -31.98
N GLY A 27 0.20 19.97 -32.70
CA GLY A 27 0.66 19.51 -34.00
C GLY A 27 1.34 18.14 -33.96
N LEU A 28 2.11 17.85 -32.91
CA LEU A 28 2.78 16.56 -32.73
C LEU A 28 1.82 15.43 -32.36
N ILE A 29 0.80 15.70 -31.54
CA ILE A 29 -0.16 14.68 -31.10
C ILE A 29 -1.21 14.36 -32.18
N ALA A 30 -1.60 15.35 -33.00
CA ALA A 30 -2.69 15.21 -33.96
C ALA A 30 -2.54 14.03 -34.95
N PRO A 31 -1.37 13.73 -35.54
CA PRO A 31 -1.20 12.55 -36.39
C PRO A 31 -1.41 11.23 -35.64
N CYS A 32 -1.04 11.15 -34.36
CA CYS A 32 -1.27 9.96 -33.54
C CYS A 32 -2.77 9.80 -33.26
N VAL A 33 -3.46 10.91 -32.97
CA VAL A 33 -4.92 10.95 -32.75
C VAL A 33 -5.67 10.49 -34.00
N ALA A 34 -5.31 11.01 -35.17
CA ALA A 34 -5.92 10.63 -36.44
C ALA A 34 -5.72 9.14 -36.76
N ARG A 35 -4.53 8.59 -36.48
CA ARG A 35 -4.27 7.15 -36.68
C ARG A 35 -5.06 6.29 -35.71
N ALA A 36 -5.09 6.63 -34.42
CA ALA A 36 -5.92 5.92 -33.44
C ALA A 36 -7.42 5.95 -33.80
N GLN A 37 -7.93 7.10 -34.29
CA GLN A 37 -9.30 7.21 -34.81
C GLN A 37 -9.51 6.31 -36.02
N SER A 38 -8.57 6.29 -36.97
CA SER A 38 -8.69 5.45 -38.16
C SER A 38 -8.72 3.96 -37.81
N VAL A 39 -7.95 3.54 -36.80
CA VAL A 39 -7.91 2.18 -36.28
C VAL A 39 -9.26 1.81 -35.64
N ALA A 40 -9.80 2.69 -34.79
CA ALA A 40 -11.13 2.51 -34.18
C ALA A 40 -12.27 2.50 -35.22
N ALA A 41 -12.22 3.41 -36.20
CA ALA A 41 -13.24 3.50 -37.26
C ALA A 41 -13.21 2.29 -38.20
N ALA A 42 -12.02 1.79 -38.57
CA ALA A 42 -11.89 0.59 -39.39
C ALA A 42 -12.49 -0.64 -38.70
N ALA A 43 -12.33 -0.73 -37.37
CA ALA A 43 -12.92 -1.78 -36.57
C ALA A 43 -14.45 -1.70 -36.52
N ALA A 44 -14.99 -0.50 -36.27
CA ALA A 44 -16.43 -0.27 -36.28
C ALA A 44 -17.05 -0.61 -37.64
N ALA A 45 -16.38 -0.27 -38.74
CA ALA A 45 -16.84 -0.58 -40.10
C ALA A 45 -16.83 -2.08 -40.42
N ALA A 46 -15.88 -2.85 -39.85
CA ALA A 46 -15.81 -4.29 -40.05
C ALA A 46 -16.92 -5.07 -39.32
N GLY A 47 -17.59 -4.45 -38.33
CA GLY A 47 -18.70 -5.05 -37.57
C GLY A 47 -18.31 -6.29 -36.75
N GLY A 48 -17.01 -6.55 -36.59
CA GLY A 48 -16.46 -7.73 -35.90
C GLY A 48 -15.51 -7.34 -34.76
N PRO A 49 -14.98 -8.33 -34.01
CA PRO A 49 -13.97 -8.08 -33.00
C PRO A 49 -12.70 -7.49 -33.62
N LEU A 50 -12.11 -6.54 -32.91
CA LEU A 50 -10.79 -5.98 -33.19
C LEU A 50 -9.77 -7.10 -33.28
N SER A 51 -8.99 -7.13 -34.37
CA SER A 51 -7.91 -8.09 -34.48
C SER A 51 -6.80 -7.76 -33.47
N PRO A 52 -6.04 -8.75 -32.97
CA PRO A 52 -4.91 -8.49 -32.08
C PRO A 52 -3.86 -7.52 -32.67
N ALA A 53 -3.66 -7.57 -33.99
CA ALA A 53 -2.77 -6.64 -34.69
C ALA A 53 -3.31 -5.18 -34.65
N THR A 54 -4.63 -5.02 -34.73
CA THR A 54 -5.30 -3.72 -34.63
C THR A 54 -5.17 -3.13 -33.22
N LEU A 55 -5.34 -3.96 -32.18
CA LEU A 55 -5.16 -3.59 -30.77
C LEU A 55 -3.70 -3.22 -30.48
N ALA A 56 -2.75 -4.01 -30.96
CA ALA A 56 -1.32 -3.70 -30.84
C ALA A 56 -0.94 -2.38 -31.54
N ALA A 57 -1.52 -2.11 -32.72
CA ALA A 57 -1.33 -0.83 -33.41
C ALA A 57 -1.92 0.34 -32.61
N LEU A 58 -3.11 0.17 -32.01
CA LEU A 58 -3.72 1.18 -31.15
C LEU A 58 -2.84 1.46 -29.92
N ALA A 59 -2.36 0.42 -29.23
CA ALA A 59 -1.45 0.54 -28.09
C ALA A 59 -0.15 1.28 -28.47
N ALA A 60 0.40 0.99 -29.65
CA ALA A 60 1.58 1.69 -30.15
C ALA A 60 1.33 3.19 -30.40
N GLU A 61 0.16 3.55 -30.94
CA GLU A 61 -0.20 4.96 -31.14
C GLU A 61 -0.45 5.70 -29.80
N LEU A 62 -1.07 5.04 -28.81
CA LEU A 62 -1.17 5.56 -27.44
C LEU A 62 0.23 5.78 -26.83
N GLY A 63 1.15 4.84 -27.03
CA GLY A 63 2.55 4.98 -26.59
C GLY A 63 3.27 6.18 -27.23
N LEU A 64 2.96 6.52 -28.49
CA LEU A 64 3.46 7.74 -29.12
C LEU A 64 2.85 9.01 -28.51
N MET A 65 1.55 9.01 -28.20
CA MET A 65 0.92 10.12 -27.46
C MET A 65 1.56 10.31 -26.09
N THR A 66 1.90 9.21 -25.39
CA THR A 66 2.60 9.25 -24.11
C THR A 66 3.96 9.94 -24.24
N ALA A 67 4.72 9.61 -25.29
CA ALA A 67 5.99 10.27 -25.58
C ALA A 67 5.79 11.77 -25.82
N VAL A 68 4.73 12.19 -26.52
CA VAL A 68 4.43 13.62 -26.71
C VAL A 68 4.21 14.31 -25.37
N VAL A 69 3.25 13.82 -24.58
CA VAL A 69 2.79 14.48 -23.36
C VAL A 69 3.86 14.50 -22.26
N ARG A 70 4.65 13.42 -22.14
CA ARG A 70 5.70 13.27 -21.13
C ARG A 70 6.77 14.35 -21.22
N PHE A 71 7.12 14.80 -22.42
CA PHE A 71 8.25 15.72 -22.65
C PHE A 71 7.82 17.17 -22.95
N LEU A 72 6.52 17.47 -22.88
CA LEU A 72 5.96 18.83 -22.95
C LEU A 72 5.92 19.54 -21.58
N GLU A 73 6.70 19.09 -20.61
CA GLU A 73 6.85 19.79 -19.33
C GLU A 73 7.59 21.11 -19.58
N PRO A 74 7.00 22.27 -19.23
CA PRO A 74 7.68 23.55 -19.40
C PRO A 74 8.94 23.59 -18.53
N PRO A 75 10.06 24.15 -19.01
CA PRO A 75 11.27 24.29 -18.20
C PRO A 75 10.94 25.02 -16.91
N PRO A 76 11.56 24.64 -15.77
CA PRO A 76 11.33 25.32 -14.50
C PRO A 76 11.64 26.80 -14.70
N GLY A 77 10.58 27.62 -14.74
CA GLY A 77 10.72 29.05 -14.93
C GLY A 77 11.59 29.65 -13.83
N PRO A 78 12.22 30.81 -14.06
CA PRO A 78 12.93 31.51 -13.01
C PRO A 78 11.99 31.63 -11.80
N PRO A 79 12.50 31.44 -10.56
CA PRO A 79 11.67 31.45 -9.36
C PRO A 79 10.85 32.73 -9.37
N ARG A 80 9.53 32.58 -9.62
CA ARG A 80 8.62 33.72 -9.63
C ARG A 80 8.72 34.31 -8.23
N MET A 81 9.14 35.58 -8.16
CA MET A 81 9.12 36.34 -6.91
C MET A 81 7.75 36.14 -6.25
N PRO A 82 7.71 36.00 -4.91
CA PRO A 82 6.51 35.60 -4.19
C PRO A 82 5.33 36.46 -4.66
N PRO A 83 4.19 35.83 -4.99
CA PRO A 83 3.06 36.53 -5.58
C PRO A 83 2.63 37.65 -4.63
N SER A 84 2.66 38.90 -5.10
CA SER A 84 2.04 40.00 -4.37
C SER A 84 0.58 39.61 -4.10
N THR A 85 0.17 39.68 -2.85
CA THR A 85 -0.97 39.02 -2.19
C THR A 85 -2.38 39.42 -2.68
N SER A 86 -2.59 39.77 -3.95
CA SER A 86 -3.81 40.46 -4.36
C SER A 86 -4.42 40.06 -5.71
N ARG A 87 -4.15 38.86 -6.25
CA ARG A 87 -4.89 38.40 -7.44
C ARG A 87 -5.33 36.93 -7.36
N PRO A 88 -6.64 36.63 -7.43
CA PRO A 88 -7.16 35.27 -7.55
C PRO A 88 -6.85 34.76 -8.96
N GLY A 89 -5.64 34.21 -9.15
CA GLY A 89 -5.06 33.88 -10.45
C GLY A 89 -4.76 32.39 -10.67
N THR A 90 -5.45 31.49 -9.98
CA THR A 90 -5.17 30.04 -10.06
C THR A 90 -5.82 29.33 -11.26
N ALA A 91 -6.87 29.90 -11.86
CA ALA A 91 -7.56 29.26 -13.00
C ALA A 91 -6.86 29.53 -14.35
N ALA A 92 -6.45 30.78 -14.61
CA ALA A 92 -5.85 31.15 -15.90
C ALA A 92 -4.51 30.44 -16.18
N ALA A 93 -3.74 30.10 -15.15
CA ALA A 93 -2.48 29.38 -15.31
C ALA A 93 -2.65 27.90 -15.68
N ALA A 94 -3.83 27.31 -15.49
CA ALA A 94 -4.11 25.93 -15.87
C ALA A 94 -4.41 25.82 -17.37
N ASP A 95 -5.07 26.82 -17.96
CA ASP A 95 -5.46 26.81 -19.38
C ASP A 95 -4.24 26.89 -20.34
N ASP A 96 -3.11 27.40 -19.86
CA ASP A 96 -1.92 27.64 -20.67
C ASP A 96 -0.91 26.46 -20.68
N HIS A 97 -1.18 25.34 -20.01
CA HIS A 97 -0.20 24.24 -19.94
C HIS A 97 -0.08 23.49 -21.29
N PRO A 98 1.11 23.43 -21.94
CA PRO A 98 1.26 22.83 -23.27
C PRO A 98 0.79 21.38 -23.36
N ALA A 99 1.18 20.56 -22.38
CA ALA A 99 0.74 19.16 -22.30
C ALA A 99 -0.79 19.03 -22.14
N LEU A 100 -1.45 19.95 -21.42
CA LEU A 100 -2.90 19.91 -21.22
C LEU A 100 -3.63 20.24 -22.54
N ARG A 101 -3.13 21.22 -23.31
CA ARG A 101 -3.67 21.54 -24.64
C ARG A 101 -3.55 20.37 -25.61
N ALA A 102 -2.39 19.70 -25.64
CA ALA A 102 -2.22 18.48 -26.44
C ALA A 102 -3.21 17.38 -26.00
N LEU A 103 -3.40 17.19 -24.69
CA LEU A 103 -4.35 16.22 -24.16
C LEU A 103 -5.81 16.55 -24.50
N GLN A 104 -6.20 17.83 -24.50
CA GLN A 104 -7.55 18.25 -24.92
C GLN A 104 -7.84 17.83 -26.36
N VAL A 105 -6.85 17.91 -27.26
CA VAL A 105 -6.97 17.43 -28.65
C VAL A 105 -7.14 15.91 -28.71
N ALA A 106 -6.41 15.17 -27.89
CA ALA A 106 -6.49 13.70 -27.85
C ALA A 106 -7.73 13.17 -27.09
N TRP A 107 -8.31 13.98 -26.20
CA TRP A 107 -9.31 13.55 -25.22
C TRP A 107 -10.50 12.77 -25.79
N PRO A 108 -11.12 13.18 -26.92
CA PRO A 108 -12.23 12.42 -27.49
C PRO A 108 -11.87 10.98 -27.86
N VAL A 109 -10.64 10.76 -28.35
CA VAL A 109 -10.13 9.43 -28.70
C VAL A 109 -9.83 8.63 -27.45
N LEU A 110 -9.19 9.25 -26.46
CA LEU A 110 -8.88 8.59 -25.19
C LEU A 110 -10.17 8.14 -24.47
N SER A 111 -11.20 8.99 -24.49
CA SER A 111 -12.52 8.66 -23.95
C SER A 111 -13.19 7.52 -24.71
N ALA A 112 -13.12 7.52 -26.04
CA ALA A 112 -13.68 6.45 -26.87
C ALA A 112 -12.96 5.12 -26.62
N VAL A 113 -11.62 5.11 -26.61
CA VAL A 113 -10.81 3.92 -26.33
C VAL A 113 -11.07 3.40 -24.91
N ALA A 114 -11.13 4.29 -23.92
CA ALA A 114 -11.43 3.92 -22.55
C ALA A 114 -12.86 3.38 -22.35
N GLY A 115 -13.80 3.74 -23.22
CA GLY A 115 -15.19 3.27 -23.18
C GLY A 115 -15.47 2.01 -23.99
N GLU A 116 -14.54 1.61 -24.88
CA GLU A 116 -14.72 0.47 -25.79
C GLU A 116 -14.40 -0.86 -25.07
N PRO A 117 -15.37 -1.79 -24.90
CA PRO A 117 -15.17 -3.02 -24.11
C PRO A 117 -14.03 -3.91 -24.61
N GLN A 118 -13.80 -3.94 -25.92
CA GLN A 118 -12.71 -4.73 -26.51
C GLN A 118 -11.33 -4.14 -26.17
N CYS A 119 -11.22 -2.82 -26.10
CA CYS A 119 -10.00 -2.13 -25.67
C CYS A 119 -9.76 -2.32 -24.17
N GLN A 120 -10.82 -2.29 -23.35
CA GLN A 120 -10.74 -2.57 -21.90
C GLN A 120 -10.34 -4.02 -21.60
N SER A 121 -10.59 -4.94 -22.53
CA SER A 121 -10.24 -6.35 -22.38
C SER A 121 -8.82 -6.66 -22.83
N ASP A 122 -8.17 -5.78 -23.60
CA ASP A 122 -6.82 -5.99 -24.11
C ASP A 122 -5.76 -5.41 -23.15
N PRO A 123 -4.84 -6.23 -22.60
CA PRO A 123 -3.88 -5.76 -21.61
C PRO A 123 -2.89 -4.73 -22.18
N GLY A 124 -2.49 -4.85 -23.44
CA GLY A 124 -1.55 -3.93 -24.08
C GLY A 124 -2.15 -2.53 -24.27
N VAL A 125 -3.42 -2.44 -24.67
CA VAL A 125 -4.14 -1.16 -24.76
C VAL A 125 -4.37 -0.56 -23.38
N VAL A 126 -4.76 -1.37 -22.38
CA VAL A 126 -4.97 -0.91 -21.00
C VAL A 126 -3.67 -0.37 -20.40
N GLU A 127 -2.55 -1.06 -20.56
CA GLU A 127 -1.23 -0.62 -20.08
C GLU A 127 -0.82 0.70 -20.75
N ALA A 128 -0.95 0.79 -22.08
CA ALA A 128 -0.60 2.00 -22.81
C ALA A 128 -1.49 3.21 -22.43
N LEU A 129 -2.79 2.97 -22.20
CA LEU A 129 -3.73 4.01 -21.76
C LEU A 129 -3.44 4.46 -20.33
N ALA A 130 -3.21 3.52 -19.41
CA ALA A 130 -2.89 3.83 -18.02
C ALA A 130 -1.55 4.59 -17.91
N GLU A 131 -0.53 4.20 -18.68
CA GLU A 131 0.75 4.91 -18.73
C GLU A 131 0.61 6.30 -19.34
N LEU A 132 -0.20 6.47 -20.39
CA LEU A 132 -0.51 7.79 -20.95
C LEU A 132 -1.13 8.70 -19.89
N TYR A 133 -2.16 8.23 -19.19
CA TYR A 133 -2.81 8.99 -18.12
C TYR A 133 -1.86 9.30 -16.96
N LYS A 134 -1.06 8.33 -16.51
CA LYS A 134 -0.03 8.56 -15.48
C LYS A 134 0.97 9.64 -15.90
N ARG A 135 1.52 9.56 -17.11
CA ARG A 135 2.47 10.58 -17.63
C ARG A 135 1.82 11.93 -17.85
N SER A 136 0.55 11.95 -18.23
CA SER A 136 -0.26 13.17 -18.35
C SER A 136 -0.34 13.91 -17.02
N LEU A 137 -0.65 13.19 -15.94
CA LEU A 137 -0.73 13.77 -14.60
C LEU A 137 0.64 14.22 -14.10
N MET A 138 1.69 13.42 -14.30
CA MET A 138 3.05 13.79 -13.89
C MET A 138 3.59 15.02 -14.65
N SER A 139 3.23 15.18 -15.92
CA SER A 139 3.63 16.32 -16.76
C SER A 139 2.84 17.59 -16.41
N THR A 140 1.52 17.48 -16.23
CA THR A 140 0.63 18.62 -15.97
C THR A 140 0.57 19.04 -14.51
N LYS A 141 0.92 18.15 -13.57
CA LYS A 141 0.87 18.38 -12.11
C LYS A 141 -0.48 18.98 -11.71
N LEU A 142 -0.48 20.05 -10.90
CA LEU A 142 -1.71 20.70 -10.43
C LEU A 142 -2.59 21.25 -11.57
N ALA A 143 -2.03 21.59 -12.73
CA ALA A 143 -2.81 22.03 -13.89
C ALA A 143 -3.69 20.90 -14.46
N GLY A 144 -3.33 19.64 -14.22
CA GLY A 144 -4.09 18.46 -14.63
C GLY A 144 -5.34 18.17 -13.80
N ARG A 145 -5.63 18.95 -12.74
CA ARG A 145 -6.78 18.74 -11.85
C ARG A 145 -8.12 18.56 -12.60
N PRO A 146 -8.44 19.32 -13.66
CA PRO A 146 -9.70 19.14 -14.40
C PRO A 146 -9.82 17.77 -15.09
N LEU A 147 -8.70 17.08 -15.35
CA LEU A 147 -8.70 15.75 -15.96
C LEU A 147 -9.05 14.64 -14.97
N LEU A 148 -9.03 14.91 -13.67
CA LEU A 148 -9.16 13.87 -12.65
C LEU A 148 -10.51 13.14 -12.69
N PRO A 149 -11.69 13.81 -12.66
CA PRO A 149 -12.96 13.09 -12.66
C PRO A 149 -13.12 12.14 -13.85
N PRO A 150 -12.89 12.55 -15.12
CA PRO A 150 -13.13 11.65 -16.23
C PRO A 150 -12.01 10.61 -16.41
N LEU A 151 -10.76 10.89 -16.00
CA LEU A 151 -9.67 9.90 -15.96
C LEU A 151 -9.96 8.80 -14.93
N ILE A 152 -10.34 9.17 -13.71
CA ILE A 152 -10.71 8.22 -12.67
C ILE A 152 -11.92 7.39 -13.13
N GLY A 153 -12.93 8.04 -13.73
CA GLY A 153 -14.08 7.36 -14.31
C GLY A 153 -13.69 6.31 -15.35
N ALA A 154 -12.77 6.66 -16.28
CA ALA A 154 -12.22 5.74 -17.26
C ALA A 154 -11.48 4.55 -16.63
N MET A 155 -10.58 4.82 -15.67
CA MET A 155 -9.83 3.78 -14.94
C MET A 155 -10.74 2.83 -14.16
N LEU A 156 -11.78 3.35 -13.51
CA LEU A 156 -12.79 2.52 -12.85
C LEU A 156 -13.61 1.69 -13.83
N GLY A 157 -13.88 2.22 -15.03
CA GLY A 157 -14.50 1.46 -16.13
C GLY A 157 -13.65 0.24 -16.50
N VAL A 158 -12.35 0.44 -16.71
CA VAL A 158 -11.40 -0.65 -17.01
C VAL A 158 -11.35 -1.67 -15.87
N LEU A 159 -11.18 -1.21 -14.62
CA LEU A 159 -11.10 -2.10 -13.44
C LEU A 159 -12.33 -2.99 -13.27
N ARG A 160 -13.52 -2.50 -13.61
CA ARG A 160 -14.78 -3.27 -13.52
C ARG A 160 -14.88 -4.37 -14.56
N VAL A 161 -14.28 -4.19 -15.74
CA VAL A 161 -14.30 -5.19 -16.81
C VAL A 161 -13.19 -6.20 -16.62
N ARG A 162 -11.96 -5.73 -16.40
CA ARG A 162 -10.78 -6.57 -16.24
C ARG A 162 -9.75 -5.86 -15.34
N PRO A 163 -9.59 -6.30 -14.07
CA PRO A 163 -8.59 -5.75 -13.17
C PRO A 163 -7.18 -5.83 -13.77
N HIS A 164 -6.42 -4.73 -13.67
CA HIS A 164 -5.07 -4.64 -14.23
C HIS A 164 -4.16 -3.77 -13.34
N ALA A 165 -2.93 -4.21 -13.11
CA ALA A 165 -1.98 -3.55 -12.19
C ALA A 165 -1.64 -2.11 -12.63
N ALA A 166 -1.40 -1.90 -13.93
CA ALA A 166 -1.12 -0.56 -14.49
C ALA A 166 -2.22 0.48 -14.18
N VAL A 167 -3.48 0.05 -14.06
CA VAL A 167 -4.59 0.96 -13.69
C VAL A 167 -4.48 1.40 -12.24
N LEU A 168 -4.11 0.49 -11.33
CA LEU A 168 -3.86 0.80 -9.93
C LEU A 168 -2.65 1.73 -9.78
N ASP A 169 -1.59 1.53 -10.56
CA ASP A 169 -0.42 2.42 -10.59
C ASP A 169 -0.76 3.83 -11.07
N CYS A 170 -1.65 3.95 -12.06
CA CYS A 170 -2.17 5.23 -12.53
C CYS A 170 -2.98 5.93 -11.43
N LEU A 171 -3.86 5.21 -10.74
CA LEU A 171 -4.60 5.73 -9.58
C LEU A 171 -3.67 6.09 -8.42
N ALA A 172 -2.57 5.37 -8.23
CA ALA A 172 -1.58 5.68 -7.20
C ALA A 172 -0.89 7.02 -7.49
N ALA A 173 -0.57 7.29 -8.76
CA ALA A 173 -0.05 8.59 -9.19
C ALA A 173 -1.09 9.72 -9.01
N VAL A 174 -2.38 9.46 -9.22
CA VAL A 174 -3.46 10.42 -8.89
C VAL A 174 -3.42 10.79 -7.41
N VAL A 175 -3.29 9.80 -6.53
CA VAL A 175 -3.27 10.03 -5.07
C VAL A 175 -1.99 10.74 -4.64
N GLU A 176 -0.85 10.34 -5.19
CA GLU A 176 0.45 10.99 -4.90
C GLU A 176 0.46 12.47 -5.27
N LEU A 177 -0.10 12.84 -6.42
CA LEU A 177 -0.09 14.22 -6.90
C LEU A 177 -1.19 15.11 -6.32
N PHE A 178 -2.35 14.52 -5.98
CA PHE A 178 -3.55 15.30 -5.65
C PHE A 178 -4.21 14.92 -4.32
N GLY A 179 -3.64 13.99 -3.55
CA GLY A 179 -4.19 13.53 -2.27
C GLY A 179 -4.43 14.67 -1.28
N GLU A 180 -3.47 15.57 -1.12
CA GLU A 180 -3.60 16.74 -0.25
C GLU A 180 -4.48 17.83 -0.87
N VAL A 181 -4.64 17.87 -2.19
CA VAL A 181 -5.36 18.95 -2.90
C VAL A 181 -6.84 18.63 -3.11
N ALA A 182 -7.29 17.44 -2.68
CA ALA A 182 -8.67 16.93 -2.79
C ALA A 182 -9.69 17.64 -1.86
N HIS A 183 -9.54 18.95 -1.67
CA HIS A 183 -10.45 19.80 -0.93
C HIS A 183 -11.71 20.18 -1.75
N SER A 184 -11.73 19.92 -3.07
CA SER A 184 -12.96 20.06 -3.87
C SER A 184 -13.84 18.82 -3.73
N GLY A 185 -15.14 19.03 -3.49
CA GLY A 185 -16.11 17.94 -3.32
C GLY A 185 -16.10 16.92 -4.46
N GLU A 186 -16.03 17.37 -5.72
CA GLU A 186 -16.09 16.46 -6.88
C GLU A 186 -14.85 15.55 -6.99
N THR A 187 -13.64 16.11 -6.90
CA THR A 187 -12.38 15.34 -6.95
C THR A 187 -12.31 14.38 -5.77
N ARG A 188 -12.74 14.83 -4.59
CA ARG A 188 -12.84 14.00 -3.39
C ARG A 188 -13.76 12.81 -3.60
N MET A 189 -14.97 13.05 -4.14
CA MET A 189 -15.93 11.99 -4.45
C MET A 189 -15.38 10.99 -5.47
N ALA A 190 -14.67 11.47 -6.50
CA ALA A 190 -14.05 10.60 -7.50
C ALA A 190 -12.97 9.71 -6.87
N GLN A 191 -12.09 10.25 -6.02
CA GLN A 191 -11.06 9.46 -5.32
C GLN A 191 -11.67 8.45 -4.35
N ILE A 192 -12.72 8.82 -3.62
CA ILE A 192 -13.47 7.89 -2.75
C ILE A 192 -14.04 6.74 -3.59
N ALA A 193 -14.73 7.05 -4.69
CA ALA A 193 -15.26 6.03 -5.59
C ALA A 193 -14.15 5.13 -6.18
N ALA A 194 -12.97 5.71 -6.44
CA ALA A 194 -11.81 4.96 -6.90
C ALA A 194 -11.31 3.97 -5.83
N LEU A 195 -11.15 4.44 -4.59
CA LEU A 195 -10.75 3.61 -3.46
C LEU A 195 -11.75 2.47 -3.24
N ASP A 196 -13.05 2.77 -3.23
CA ASP A 196 -14.10 1.76 -3.08
C ASP A 196 -14.06 0.71 -4.21
N GLY A 197 -13.88 1.15 -5.46
CA GLY A 197 -13.74 0.24 -6.59
C GLY A 197 -12.51 -0.68 -6.47
N CYS A 198 -11.38 -0.14 -6.01
CA CYS A 198 -10.17 -0.91 -5.77
C CYS A 198 -10.35 -1.92 -4.62
N ILE A 199 -11.04 -1.53 -3.54
CA ILE A 199 -11.37 -2.41 -2.42
C ILE A 199 -12.27 -3.56 -2.91
N GLN A 200 -13.30 -3.29 -3.70
CA GLN A 200 -14.16 -4.35 -4.26
C GLN A 200 -13.37 -5.35 -5.10
N MET A 201 -12.45 -4.86 -5.93
CA MET A 201 -11.57 -5.70 -6.74
C MET A 201 -10.66 -6.58 -5.87
N MET A 202 -10.00 -6.01 -4.86
CA MET A 202 -9.15 -6.76 -3.94
C MET A 202 -9.96 -7.79 -3.14
N GLY A 203 -11.19 -7.46 -2.74
CA GLY A 203 -12.09 -8.42 -2.08
C GLY A 203 -12.44 -9.62 -2.97
N ALA A 204 -12.68 -9.38 -4.26
CA ALA A 204 -12.90 -10.46 -5.22
C ALA A 204 -11.63 -11.31 -5.41
N LEU A 205 -10.45 -10.68 -5.49
CA LEU A 205 -9.16 -11.38 -5.59
C LEU A 205 -8.91 -12.27 -4.37
N MET A 206 -9.08 -11.73 -3.16
CA MET A 206 -8.86 -12.48 -1.92
C MET A 206 -9.85 -13.64 -1.75
N THR A 207 -11.10 -13.45 -2.17
CA THR A 207 -12.09 -14.53 -2.21
C THR A 207 -11.66 -15.64 -3.17
N HIS A 208 -11.18 -15.28 -4.37
CA HIS A 208 -10.68 -16.23 -5.34
C HIS A 208 -9.48 -17.03 -4.83
N LEU A 209 -8.49 -16.36 -4.22
CA LEU A 209 -7.32 -17.01 -3.63
C LEU A 209 -7.72 -17.98 -2.51
N SER A 210 -8.68 -17.59 -1.65
CA SER A 210 -9.17 -18.47 -0.58
C SER A 210 -9.85 -19.73 -1.14
N ALA A 211 -10.62 -19.60 -2.22
CA ALA A 211 -11.27 -20.74 -2.88
C ALA A 211 -10.25 -21.67 -3.56
N GLN A 212 -9.20 -21.10 -4.20
CA GLN A 212 -8.11 -21.89 -4.77
C GLN A 212 -7.36 -22.70 -3.72
N GLN A 213 -7.10 -22.12 -2.56
CA GLN A 213 -6.44 -22.82 -1.45
C GLN A 213 -7.28 -23.98 -0.92
N GLN A 214 -8.58 -23.79 -0.74
CA GLN A 214 -9.48 -24.85 -0.30
C GLN A 214 -9.56 -26.01 -1.31
N ALA A 215 -9.54 -25.71 -2.61
CA ALA A 215 -9.54 -26.73 -3.66
C ALA A 215 -8.26 -27.60 -3.64
N SER A 216 -7.11 -27.03 -3.26
CA SER A 216 -5.83 -27.76 -3.21
C SER A 216 -5.76 -28.81 -2.09
N CYS A 217 -6.60 -28.69 -1.05
CA CYS A 217 -6.60 -29.58 0.12
C CYS A 217 -7.46 -30.85 -0.02
N GLY A 218 -7.83 -31.25 -1.25
CA GLY A 218 -8.22 -32.64 -1.52
C GLY A 218 -9.71 -32.99 -1.52
N VAL A 219 -10.62 -32.04 -1.70
CA VAL A 219 -11.99 -32.36 -2.10
C VAL A 219 -12.07 -32.29 -3.63
N PRO A 220 -12.38 -33.39 -4.35
CA PRO A 220 -12.61 -33.36 -5.79
C PRO A 220 -13.93 -32.62 -6.09
N ALA A 221 -13.89 -31.29 -6.00
CA ALA A 221 -14.98 -30.42 -6.41
C ALA A 221 -14.98 -30.35 -7.94
N ALA A 222 -16.14 -30.58 -8.54
CA ALA A 222 -16.37 -30.49 -9.97
C ALA A 222 -16.06 -29.07 -10.49
N SER A 223 -14.82 -28.86 -10.95
CA SER A 223 -14.43 -28.11 -12.15
C SER A 223 -15.30 -26.90 -12.55
N THR A 224 -15.58 -25.95 -11.64
CA THR A 224 -16.41 -24.77 -11.97
C THR A 224 -16.02 -23.46 -11.27
N THR A 225 -14.83 -23.36 -10.66
CA THR A 225 -14.31 -22.05 -10.26
C THR A 225 -13.92 -21.28 -11.52
N SER A 226 -14.76 -20.33 -11.93
CA SER A 226 -14.41 -19.38 -12.99
C SER A 226 -13.05 -18.76 -12.67
N PRO A 227 -12.11 -18.70 -13.63
CA PRO A 227 -10.85 -18.00 -13.41
C PRO A 227 -11.15 -16.54 -13.04
N PHE A 228 -10.32 -15.98 -12.16
CA PHE A 228 -10.36 -14.55 -11.91
C PHE A 228 -10.08 -13.82 -13.23
N PRO A 229 -10.94 -12.88 -13.67
CA PRO A 229 -10.88 -12.32 -15.01
C PRO A 229 -9.79 -11.24 -15.12
N SER A 230 -8.52 -11.62 -14.94
CA SER A 230 -7.36 -10.75 -15.09
C SER A 230 -6.23 -11.45 -15.84
N ASP A 231 -5.47 -10.67 -16.61
CA ASP A 231 -4.25 -11.13 -17.27
C ASP A 231 -3.01 -10.93 -16.37
N CYS A 232 -3.13 -10.13 -15.30
CA CYS A 232 -2.08 -9.94 -14.30
C CYS A 232 -2.04 -11.09 -13.30
N SER A 233 -0.88 -11.34 -12.72
CA SER A 233 -0.78 -12.29 -11.61
C SER A 233 -1.52 -11.75 -10.37
N ALA A 234 -1.99 -12.65 -9.50
CA ALA A 234 -2.59 -12.25 -8.22
C ALA A 234 -1.60 -11.45 -7.35
N GLY A 235 -0.31 -11.77 -7.41
CA GLY A 235 0.74 -11.06 -6.70
C GLY A 235 0.97 -9.64 -7.24
N GLU A 236 0.97 -9.46 -8.56
CA GLU A 236 1.09 -8.14 -9.20
C GLU A 236 -0.08 -7.22 -8.83
N LEU A 237 -1.32 -7.74 -8.87
CA LEU A 237 -2.50 -6.99 -8.47
C LEU A 237 -2.47 -6.60 -6.98
N ALA A 238 -2.09 -7.55 -6.10
CA ALA A 238 -1.96 -7.28 -4.68
C ALA A 238 -0.85 -6.26 -4.38
N ALA A 239 0.29 -6.34 -5.07
CA ALA A 239 1.39 -5.39 -4.94
C ALA A 239 0.97 -3.98 -5.35
N ALA A 240 0.35 -3.84 -6.52
CA ALA A 240 -0.13 -2.55 -7.02
C ALA A 240 -1.26 -1.99 -6.13
N PHE A 241 -2.15 -2.83 -5.62
CA PHE A 241 -3.20 -2.44 -4.68
C PHE A 241 -2.61 -1.90 -3.37
N PHE A 242 -1.67 -2.62 -2.73
CA PHE A 242 -1.09 -2.14 -1.48
C PHE A 242 -0.20 -0.90 -1.69
N SER A 243 0.45 -0.77 -2.85
CA SER A 243 1.14 0.47 -3.23
C SER A 243 0.16 1.64 -3.29
N LEU A 244 -0.99 1.47 -3.94
CA LEU A 244 -2.06 2.46 -3.99
C LEU A 244 -2.56 2.85 -2.59
N THR A 245 -2.88 1.88 -1.73
CA THR A 245 -3.37 2.17 -0.37
C THR A 245 -2.30 2.85 0.49
N ASP A 246 -1.03 2.52 0.28
CA ASP A 246 0.08 3.18 0.93
C ASP A 246 0.19 4.65 0.50
N ARG A 247 -0.02 4.96 -0.79
CA ARG A 247 -0.13 6.34 -1.26
C ARG A 247 -1.32 7.07 -0.65
N TYR A 248 -2.47 6.41 -0.48
CA TYR A 248 -3.60 7.00 0.23
C TYR A 248 -3.23 7.35 1.68
N LEU A 249 -2.50 6.47 2.37
CA LEU A 249 -2.09 6.73 3.74
C LEU A 249 -1.11 7.91 3.85
N VAL A 250 -0.17 8.03 2.91
CA VAL A 250 0.87 9.07 2.92
C VAL A 250 0.35 10.42 2.42
N PHE A 251 -0.33 10.45 1.28
CA PHE A 251 -0.70 11.68 0.57
C PHE A 251 -2.17 12.08 0.73
N ALA A 252 -3.05 11.15 1.11
CA ALA A 252 -4.48 11.39 1.24
C ALA A 252 -5.01 10.84 2.58
N ARG A 253 -4.23 11.03 3.66
CA ARG A 253 -4.45 10.44 4.98
C ARG A 253 -5.90 10.60 5.44
N ASP A 254 -6.47 11.79 5.24
CA ASP A 254 -7.81 12.10 5.70
C ASP A 254 -8.88 11.27 4.95
N LEU A 255 -8.67 10.92 3.69
CA LEU A 255 -9.60 10.06 2.95
C LEU A 255 -9.57 8.61 3.44
N LEU A 256 -8.40 8.11 3.85
CA LEU A 256 -8.24 6.73 4.30
C LEU A 256 -8.55 6.55 5.79
N LEU A 257 -8.09 7.47 6.64
CA LEU A 257 -8.22 7.35 8.10
C LEU A 257 -9.50 7.96 8.64
N THR A 258 -10.20 8.80 7.85
CA THR A 258 -11.47 9.42 8.24
C THR A 258 -12.59 9.09 7.26
N GLY A 259 -13.84 9.40 7.62
CA GLY A 259 -15.00 9.23 6.75
C GLY A 259 -15.21 7.80 6.26
N GLN A 260 -15.40 7.63 4.93
CA GLN A 260 -15.75 6.35 4.31
C GLN A 260 -14.56 5.38 4.24
N GLY A 261 -13.35 5.86 3.97
CA GLY A 261 -12.16 4.98 3.88
C GLY A 261 -11.81 4.34 5.24
N ALA A 262 -12.14 5.02 6.35
CA ALA A 262 -11.93 4.50 7.69
C ALA A 262 -12.63 3.16 7.94
N SER A 263 -13.78 2.94 7.30
CA SER A 263 -14.56 1.71 7.42
C SER A 263 -13.89 0.50 6.74
N ALA A 264 -13.01 0.74 5.77
CA ALA A 264 -12.28 -0.29 5.04
C ALA A 264 -11.01 -0.76 5.76
N LEU A 265 -10.47 0.02 6.71
CA LEU A 265 -9.21 -0.27 7.39
C LEU A 265 -9.12 -1.70 7.99
N PRO A 266 -10.14 -2.21 8.72
CA PRO A 266 -10.10 -3.59 9.23
C PRO A 266 -9.90 -4.61 8.13
N THR A 267 -10.64 -4.47 7.03
CA THR A 267 -10.56 -5.35 5.86
C THR A 267 -9.21 -5.26 5.17
N LEU A 268 -8.63 -4.05 5.05
CA LEU A 268 -7.27 -3.87 4.51
C LEU A 268 -6.23 -4.62 5.36
N VAL A 269 -6.30 -4.52 6.69
CA VAL A 269 -5.39 -5.25 7.59
C VAL A 269 -5.60 -6.76 7.49
N GLU A 270 -6.84 -7.24 7.34
CA GLU A 270 -7.12 -8.66 7.10
C GLU A 270 -6.53 -9.15 5.77
N TRP A 271 -6.56 -8.34 4.72
CA TRP A 271 -5.93 -8.67 3.45
C TRP A 271 -4.41 -8.64 3.51
N VAL A 272 -3.80 -7.70 4.27
CA VAL A 272 -2.36 -7.74 4.58
C VAL A 272 -2.02 -9.09 5.23
N CYS A 273 -2.78 -9.50 6.24
CA CYS A 273 -2.59 -10.79 6.91
C CYS A 273 -2.69 -11.97 5.92
N GLY A 274 -3.64 -11.91 4.99
CA GLY A 274 -3.80 -12.91 3.93
C GLY A 274 -2.61 -12.94 2.96
N VAL A 275 -2.13 -11.80 2.49
CA VAL A 275 -0.95 -11.72 1.62
C VAL A 275 0.29 -12.26 2.31
N LEU A 276 0.53 -11.85 3.56
CA LEU A 276 1.68 -12.29 4.35
C LEU A 276 1.71 -13.81 4.56
N VAL A 277 0.55 -14.46 4.71
CA VAL A 277 0.47 -15.91 4.94
C VAL A 277 0.44 -16.72 3.64
N ASN A 278 -0.12 -16.17 2.56
CA ASN A 278 -0.45 -16.95 1.38
C ASN A 278 0.46 -16.67 0.17
N MET A 279 1.14 -15.53 0.13
CA MET A 279 1.98 -15.14 -1.01
C MET A 279 3.46 -15.26 -0.66
N ARG A 280 4.24 -15.86 -1.56
CA ARG A 280 5.70 -16.01 -1.47
C ARG A 280 6.46 -15.05 -2.37
N GLU A 281 5.75 -14.35 -3.25
CA GLU A 281 6.31 -13.38 -4.17
C GLU A 281 6.78 -12.14 -3.40
N ARG A 282 7.95 -11.60 -3.79
CA ARG A 282 8.58 -10.47 -3.09
C ARG A 282 7.76 -9.20 -3.15
N GLU A 283 7.20 -8.88 -4.31
CA GLU A 283 6.53 -7.60 -4.56
C GLU A 283 5.27 -7.40 -3.72
N PRO A 284 4.29 -8.35 -3.67
CA PRO A 284 3.11 -8.18 -2.83
C PRO A 284 3.43 -8.15 -1.33
N VAL A 285 4.39 -8.98 -0.88
CA VAL A 285 4.82 -8.98 0.52
C VAL A 285 5.50 -7.66 0.89
N ALA A 286 6.37 -7.13 0.04
CA ALA A 286 7.04 -5.84 0.27
C ALA A 286 6.04 -4.69 0.33
N ALA A 287 5.05 -4.66 -0.58
CA ALA A 287 4.00 -3.65 -0.61
C ALA A 287 3.10 -3.71 0.63
N ALA A 288 2.67 -4.92 1.03
CA ALA A 288 1.85 -5.13 2.23
C ALA A 288 2.60 -4.72 3.52
N LEU A 289 3.88 -5.08 3.65
CA LEU A 289 4.72 -4.65 4.76
C LEU A 289 4.99 -3.13 4.75
N SER A 290 5.07 -2.49 3.57
CA SER A 290 5.26 -1.03 3.45
C SER A 290 4.05 -0.30 4.00
N PHE A 291 2.86 -0.68 3.51
CA PHE A 291 1.58 -0.16 3.98
C PHE A 291 1.43 -0.32 5.50
N LEU A 292 1.70 -1.52 6.02
CA LEU A 292 1.63 -1.77 7.47
C LEU A 292 2.62 -0.93 8.26
N GLY A 293 3.86 -0.81 7.78
CA GLY A 293 4.90 0.01 8.40
C GLY A 293 4.52 1.50 8.47
N HIS A 294 3.98 2.06 7.38
CA HIS A 294 3.48 3.43 7.38
C HIS A 294 2.25 3.60 8.25
N LEU A 295 1.36 2.59 8.35
CA LEU A 295 0.18 2.65 9.22
C LEU A 295 0.58 2.71 10.69
N LEU A 296 1.53 1.86 11.10
CA LEU A 296 2.11 1.86 12.43
C LEU A 296 2.85 3.17 12.73
N SER A 297 3.66 3.67 11.78
CA SER A 297 4.35 4.95 11.93
C SER A 297 3.38 6.12 12.08
N THR A 298 2.26 6.10 11.35
CA THR A 298 1.21 7.11 11.44
C THR A 298 0.53 7.08 12.80
N ALA A 299 0.15 5.89 13.29
CA ALA A 299 -0.41 5.71 14.63
C ALA A 299 0.55 6.22 15.72
N ALA A 300 1.84 5.88 15.58
CA ALA A 300 2.87 6.31 16.51
C ALA A 300 3.05 7.84 16.49
N ARG A 301 3.06 8.48 15.30
CA ARG A 301 3.16 9.94 15.16
C ARG A 301 1.99 10.65 15.84
N LEU A 302 0.76 10.21 15.58
CA LEU A 302 -0.44 10.75 16.21
C LEU A 302 -0.38 10.66 17.76
N ALA A 303 0.13 9.55 18.29
CA ALA A 303 0.35 9.41 19.75
C ALA A 303 1.38 10.40 20.33
N SER A 304 2.30 10.91 19.50
CA SER A 304 3.31 11.90 19.92
C SER A 304 2.80 13.33 19.82
N GLU A 305 1.89 13.59 18.88
CA GLU A 305 1.23 14.88 18.71
C GLU A 305 0.31 15.18 19.91
N GLU A 306 -0.45 14.18 20.39
CA GLU A 306 -1.32 14.31 21.58
C GLU A 306 -0.59 14.75 22.85
N THR A 307 0.66 14.32 23.04
CA THR A 307 1.45 14.69 24.23
C THR A 307 2.03 16.11 24.15
N SER A 308 2.03 16.72 22.96
CA SER A 308 2.64 18.03 22.70
C SER A 308 1.63 19.19 22.67
N GLU A 309 0.32 18.91 22.54
CA GLU A 309 -0.74 19.91 22.31
C GLU A 309 -1.18 20.73 23.55
N GLY A 310 -0.28 20.96 24.51
CA GLY A 310 -0.47 21.98 25.55
C GLY A 310 -0.44 23.44 25.04
N VAL A 311 -0.31 23.66 23.73
CA VAL A 311 -0.22 24.98 23.11
C VAL A 311 -1.38 25.18 22.15
N ALA A 312 -2.45 25.80 22.66
CA ALA A 312 -3.69 26.11 21.95
C ALA A 312 -3.44 26.88 20.64
N GLY A 313 -3.76 26.24 19.50
CA GLY A 313 -3.58 26.80 18.16
C GLY A 313 -4.68 26.42 17.17
N SER A 314 -5.77 27.20 17.20
CA SER A 314 -6.80 27.47 16.18
C SER A 314 -7.26 26.35 15.21
N GLY A 315 -8.48 25.84 15.47
CA GLY A 315 -9.65 26.19 14.63
C GLY A 315 -9.86 25.47 13.29
N GLY A 316 -9.25 24.31 13.06
CA GLY A 316 -9.60 23.45 11.92
C GLY A 316 -10.81 22.57 12.21
N ASP A 317 -11.85 22.65 11.37
CA ASP A 317 -13.12 21.88 11.40
C ASP A 317 -12.94 20.38 11.04
N GLY A 318 -11.78 19.80 11.39
CA GLY A 318 -11.37 18.45 11.04
C GLY A 318 -11.52 17.48 12.21
N VAL A 319 -11.76 16.20 11.87
CA VAL A 319 -11.60 15.06 12.79
C VAL A 319 -10.27 15.23 13.54
N THR A 320 -10.34 15.26 14.87
CA THR A 320 -9.15 15.54 15.69
C THR A 320 -8.11 14.43 15.51
N ALA A 321 -6.82 14.78 15.67
CA ALA A 321 -5.74 13.79 15.70
C ALA A 321 -6.03 12.68 16.73
N ALA A 322 -6.67 13.05 17.85
CA ALA A 322 -7.10 12.14 18.91
C ALA A 322 -8.17 11.13 18.47
N GLU A 323 -9.20 11.56 17.72
CA GLU A 323 -10.21 10.63 17.21
C GLU A 323 -9.58 9.63 16.22
N THR A 324 -8.68 10.12 15.35
CA THR A 324 -7.96 9.28 14.41
C THR A 324 -7.08 8.27 15.14
N ARG A 325 -6.40 8.70 16.22
CA ARG A 325 -5.56 7.85 17.05
C ARG A 325 -6.37 6.74 17.74
N ALA A 326 -7.48 7.11 18.39
CA ALA A 326 -8.37 6.17 19.06
C ALA A 326 -8.92 5.10 18.09
N ARG A 327 -9.24 5.51 16.85
CA ARG A 327 -9.66 4.58 15.80
C ARG A 327 -8.57 3.59 15.41
N LEU A 328 -7.33 4.06 15.25
CA LEU A 328 -6.19 3.18 14.98
C LEU A 328 -5.90 2.23 16.15
N ASP A 329 -6.07 2.69 17.40
CA ASP A 329 -5.97 1.79 18.57
C ASP A 329 -7.03 0.71 18.57
N ALA A 330 -8.30 1.05 18.30
CA ALA A 330 -9.36 0.07 18.19
C ALA A 330 -9.12 -0.93 17.04
N LEU A 331 -8.60 -0.44 15.90
CA LEU A 331 -8.20 -1.27 14.77
C LEU A 331 -7.13 -2.30 15.17
N PHE A 332 -6.04 -1.84 15.79
CA PHE A 332 -4.96 -2.74 16.21
C PHE A 332 -5.34 -3.62 17.41
N GLY A 333 -6.22 -3.16 18.30
CA GLY A 333 -6.83 -3.98 19.35
C GLY A 333 -7.60 -5.18 18.77
N ARG A 334 -8.41 -4.92 17.73
CA ARG A 334 -9.21 -5.94 17.05
C ARG A 334 -8.38 -6.87 16.16
N CYS A 335 -7.50 -6.32 15.32
CA CYS A 335 -6.76 -7.08 14.31
C CYS A 335 -5.41 -7.61 14.82
N GLY A 336 -4.94 -7.13 15.97
CA GLY A 336 -3.63 -7.42 16.55
C GLY A 336 -3.28 -8.91 16.67
N PRO A 337 -4.14 -9.78 17.24
CA PRO A 337 -3.83 -11.20 17.36
C PRO A 337 -3.52 -11.86 16.00
N ARG A 338 -4.38 -11.61 15.01
CA ARG A 338 -4.24 -12.17 13.66
C ARG A 338 -3.02 -11.58 12.95
N LEU A 339 -2.78 -10.28 13.11
CA LEU A 339 -1.64 -9.59 12.51
C LEU A 339 -0.31 -10.14 13.04
N VAL A 340 -0.18 -10.29 14.36
CA VAL A 340 1.01 -10.88 14.99
C VAL A 340 1.23 -12.31 14.48
N HIS A 341 0.18 -13.13 14.47
CA HIS A 341 0.25 -14.48 13.92
C HIS A 341 0.72 -14.49 12.46
N SER A 342 0.12 -13.68 11.60
CA SER A 342 0.49 -13.57 10.19
C SER A 342 1.94 -13.10 9.98
N LEU A 343 2.43 -12.14 10.77
CA LEU A 343 3.83 -11.69 10.70
C LEU A 343 4.80 -12.81 11.11
N LEU A 344 4.48 -13.59 12.15
CA LEU A 344 5.30 -14.72 12.59
C LEU A 344 5.31 -15.85 11.56
N VAL A 345 4.15 -16.19 10.98
CA VAL A 345 4.05 -17.17 9.89
C VAL A 345 4.82 -16.71 8.66
N CYS A 346 4.70 -15.42 8.32
CA CYS A 346 5.41 -14.84 7.19
C CYS A 346 6.92 -14.90 7.37
N GLY A 347 7.41 -14.52 8.55
CA GLY A 347 8.83 -14.66 8.89
C GLY A 347 9.30 -16.11 8.89
N ALA A 348 8.47 -17.06 9.33
CA ALA A 348 8.83 -18.47 9.37
C ALA A 348 8.90 -19.15 7.99
N ASP A 349 7.97 -18.86 7.08
CA ASP A 349 7.80 -19.63 5.83
C ASP A 349 7.84 -18.79 4.55
N THR A 350 7.04 -17.72 4.46
CA THR A 350 6.71 -17.13 3.14
C THR A 350 7.58 -15.93 2.74
N CYS A 351 8.18 -15.23 3.69
CA CYS A 351 8.80 -13.94 3.43
C CYS A 351 10.21 -14.07 2.80
N PRO A 352 10.51 -13.39 1.68
CA PRO A 352 11.87 -13.34 1.16
C PRO A 352 12.87 -12.72 2.14
N LEU A 353 14.10 -13.24 2.19
CA LEU A 353 15.12 -12.80 3.16
C LEU A 353 15.42 -11.30 3.10
N GLN A 354 15.35 -10.70 1.92
CA GLN A 354 15.60 -9.27 1.74
C GLN A 354 14.55 -8.39 2.45
N LEU A 355 13.41 -8.95 2.84
CA LEU A 355 12.31 -8.25 3.50
C LEU A 355 12.26 -8.51 5.02
N MET A 356 13.14 -9.36 5.58
CA MET A 356 13.20 -9.66 7.02
C MET A 356 13.29 -8.41 7.88
N ARG A 357 14.13 -7.45 7.47
CA ARG A 357 14.28 -6.17 8.18
C ARG A 357 12.98 -5.36 8.21
N GLN A 358 12.22 -5.38 7.12
CA GLN A 358 10.95 -4.65 7.03
C GLN A 358 9.87 -5.30 7.90
N LEU A 359 9.84 -6.64 7.92
CA LEU A 359 8.98 -7.43 8.79
C LEU A 359 9.30 -7.17 10.26
N ALA A 360 10.60 -7.18 10.62
CA ALA A 360 11.07 -6.83 11.96
C ALA A 360 10.63 -5.41 12.37
N GLY A 361 10.76 -4.45 11.45
CA GLY A 361 10.28 -3.08 11.66
C GLY A 361 8.78 -3.00 11.96
N CYS A 362 7.95 -3.88 11.39
CA CYS A 362 6.52 -3.94 11.68
C CYS A 362 6.25 -4.50 13.09
N LEU A 363 6.94 -5.58 13.48
CA LEU A 363 6.83 -6.14 14.83
C LEU A 363 7.29 -5.13 15.90
N VAL A 364 8.43 -4.47 15.67
CA VAL A 364 8.94 -3.40 16.55
C VAL A 364 8.00 -2.18 16.54
N GLY A 365 7.35 -1.88 15.43
CA GLY A 365 6.32 -0.83 15.36
C GLY A 365 5.13 -1.11 16.27
N LEU A 366 4.67 -2.37 16.34
CA LEU A 366 3.58 -2.79 17.22
C LEU A 366 3.95 -2.65 18.71
N THR A 367 5.17 -3.05 19.10
CA THR A 367 5.64 -2.88 20.49
C THR A 367 5.78 -1.41 20.86
N ALA A 368 6.38 -0.60 19.99
CA ALA A 368 6.51 0.84 20.22
C ALA A 368 5.14 1.54 20.35
N LEU A 369 4.13 1.09 19.61
CA LEU A 369 2.77 1.61 19.73
C LEU A 369 2.14 1.22 21.08
N ALA A 370 2.42 0.01 21.57
CA ALA A 370 2.00 -0.45 22.89
C ALA A 370 2.55 0.42 24.02
N ASP A 371 3.82 0.83 23.91
CA ASP A 371 4.47 1.67 24.92
C ASP A 371 3.86 3.07 24.99
N ARG A 372 3.63 3.69 23.83
CA ARG A 372 3.14 5.07 23.75
C ARG A 372 1.77 5.24 24.39
N GLY A 373 0.95 4.18 24.39
CA GLY A 373 -0.31 4.15 25.14
C GLY A 373 -0.17 4.41 26.65
N THR A 374 1.03 4.28 27.23
CA THR A 374 1.24 4.50 28.68
C THR A 374 1.83 5.83 29.07
N ALA A 375 2.60 6.47 28.18
CA ALA A 375 3.23 7.75 28.49
C ALA A 375 2.19 8.88 28.65
N ALA A 376 1.07 8.81 27.93
CA ALA A 376 -0.02 9.78 28.02
C ALA A 376 -0.72 9.81 29.40
N ALA A 377 -0.64 8.72 30.17
CA ALA A 377 -1.34 8.59 31.44
C ALA A 377 -0.61 9.22 32.66
N VAL A 378 0.68 9.56 32.53
CA VAL A 378 1.53 9.93 33.68
C VAL A 378 1.52 11.45 33.98
N VAL A 379 1.03 12.29 33.06
CA VAL A 379 1.18 13.75 33.15
C VAL A 379 -0.04 14.48 33.76
N SER A 380 -1.20 13.82 33.87
CA SER A 380 -2.36 14.35 34.63
C SER A 380 -2.45 13.67 36.00
N GLU A 381 -2.85 14.42 37.03
CA GLU A 381 -3.07 13.98 38.44
C GLU A 381 -3.50 12.51 38.59
N PRO A 382 -3.03 11.82 39.66
CA PRO A 382 -3.13 10.36 39.79
C PRO A 382 -4.60 9.90 39.69
N PRO A 383 -5.02 9.31 38.56
CA PRO A 383 -6.35 8.73 38.47
C PRO A 383 -6.33 7.38 39.19
N PRO A 384 -7.48 6.92 39.70
CA PRO A 384 -7.61 5.58 40.25
C PRO A 384 -7.17 4.55 39.19
N ILE A 385 -6.33 3.62 39.64
CA ILE A 385 -5.85 2.44 38.92
C ILE A 385 -7.01 1.80 38.13
N SER A 386 -6.97 1.80 36.79
CA SER A 386 -7.45 0.69 35.91
C SER A 386 -7.89 1.03 34.47
N ALA A 387 -7.94 2.29 34.00
CA ALA A 387 -8.58 2.57 32.69
C ALA A 387 -7.63 2.85 31.50
N ALA A 388 -6.34 3.10 31.71
CA ALA A 388 -5.48 3.73 30.70
C ALA A 388 -4.48 2.79 29.97
N ASP A 389 -4.55 1.47 30.18
CA ASP A 389 -3.79 0.56 29.34
C ASP A 389 -4.52 0.35 28.01
N SER A 390 -3.90 0.80 26.91
CA SER A 390 -4.38 0.52 25.57
C SER A 390 -4.65 -0.97 25.40
N GLU A 391 -5.70 -1.33 24.66
CA GLU A 391 -6.00 -2.74 24.36
C GLU A 391 -4.79 -3.44 23.73
N LEU A 392 -4.02 -2.69 22.95
CA LEU A 392 -2.77 -3.13 22.34
C LEU A 392 -1.75 -3.56 23.38
N ARG A 393 -1.52 -2.76 24.43
CA ARG A 393 -0.57 -3.11 25.49
C ARG A 393 -1.02 -4.32 26.30
N ARG A 394 -2.31 -4.39 26.67
CA ARG A 394 -2.83 -5.55 27.42
C ARG A 394 -2.80 -6.82 26.56
N GLY A 395 -3.09 -6.69 25.28
CA GLY A 395 -3.22 -7.79 24.35
C GLY A 395 -1.89 -8.35 23.86
N LEU A 396 -0.91 -7.51 23.53
CA LEU A 396 0.29 -7.90 22.79
C LEU A 396 1.06 -9.10 23.40
N PRO A 397 1.32 -9.15 24.73
CA PRO A 397 1.96 -10.32 25.33
C PRO A 397 1.12 -11.60 25.19
N GLY A 398 -0.20 -11.49 25.25
CA GLY A 398 -1.13 -12.61 25.04
C GLY A 398 -1.16 -13.03 23.57
N TRP A 399 -1.13 -12.09 22.64
CA TRP A 399 -1.17 -12.34 21.20
C TRP A 399 0.08 -13.08 20.71
N LEU A 400 1.27 -12.64 21.12
CA LEU A 400 2.53 -13.30 20.78
C LEU A 400 2.57 -14.74 21.32
N ARG A 401 2.16 -14.93 22.58
CA ARG A 401 2.08 -16.28 23.18
C ARG A 401 1.06 -17.17 22.49
N GLY A 402 -0.13 -16.63 22.20
CA GLY A 402 -1.21 -17.36 21.53
C GLY A 402 -0.87 -17.74 20.09
N ALA A 403 -0.12 -16.89 19.37
CA ALA A 403 0.24 -17.15 17.98
C ALA A 403 1.01 -18.46 17.78
N TRP A 404 1.92 -18.83 18.69
CA TRP A 404 2.68 -20.09 18.62
C TRP A 404 1.82 -21.35 18.76
N GLN A 405 0.58 -21.21 19.25
CA GLN A 405 -0.36 -22.32 19.41
C GLN A 405 -1.28 -22.50 18.20
N LEU A 406 -1.18 -21.62 17.20
CA LEU A 406 -2.00 -21.66 15.99
C LEU A 406 -1.21 -22.27 14.83
N PRO A 407 -1.86 -23.05 13.93
CA PRO A 407 -1.23 -23.50 12.69
C PRO A 407 -0.91 -22.32 11.76
N PRO A 408 0.21 -22.36 11.00
CA PRO A 408 1.21 -23.45 10.93
C PRO A 408 2.32 -23.40 12.00
N LEU A 409 2.36 -22.38 12.86
CA LEU A 409 3.43 -22.23 13.86
C LEU A 409 3.44 -23.37 14.88
N ALA A 410 2.26 -23.84 15.28
CA ALA A 410 2.12 -25.00 16.16
C ALA A 410 2.77 -26.27 15.57
N GLU A 411 2.63 -26.49 14.26
CA GLU A 411 3.27 -27.62 13.57
C GLU A 411 4.78 -27.46 13.54
N LEU A 412 5.26 -26.22 13.34
CA LEU A 412 6.67 -25.91 13.35
C LEU A 412 7.31 -26.18 14.72
N VAL A 413 6.62 -25.78 15.79
CA VAL A 413 7.00 -26.09 17.18
C VAL A 413 7.00 -27.61 17.44
N GLN A 414 5.94 -28.32 17.03
CA GLN A 414 5.80 -29.76 17.24
C GLN A 414 6.81 -30.58 16.42
N SER A 415 7.21 -30.10 15.25
CA SER A 415 8.19 -30.76 14.38
C SER A 415 9.62 -30.76 14.94
N GLY A 416 9.89 -29.97 15.98
CA GLY A 416 11.24 -29.80 16.55
C GLY A 416 12.18 -28.96 15.68
N ARG A 417 11.71 -28.38 14.56
CA ARG A 417 12.51 -27.47 13.70
C ARG A 417 12.96 -26.21 14.44
N LEU A 418 12.20 -25.80 15.46
CA LEU A 418 12.52 -24.68 16.35
C LEU A 418 13.40 -25.08 17.55
N GLY A 419 14.01 -26.27 17.54
CA GLY A 419 14.73 -26.84 18.69
C GLY A 419 13.83 -27.69 19.59
N SER A 420 14.31 -28.04 20.79
CA SER A 420 13.56 -28.82 21.78
C SER A 420 12.28 -28.10 22.21
N GLY A 421 11.12 -28.59 21.76
CA GLY A 421 9.82 -28.23 22.33
C GLY A 421 9.38 -26.76 22.18
N GLY A 422 9.90 -26.01 21.21
CA GLY A 422 9.54 -24.59 21.03
C GLY A 422 10.24 -23.62 21.98
N GLU A 423 11.29 -24.06 22.68
CA GLU A 423 12.08 -23.24 23.60
C GLU A 423 12.58 -21.93 22.96
N HIS A 424 13.06 -21.96 21.71
CA HIS A 424 13.52 -20.74 21.03
C HIS A 424 12.38 -19.76 20.72
N ALA A 425 11.15 -20.24 20.46
CA ALA A 425 10.00 -19.36 20.27
C ALA A 425 9.59 -18.67 21.58
N LEU A 426 9.70 -19.37 22.71
CA LEU A 426 9.49 -18.81 24.04
C LEU A 426 10.58 -17.79 24.38
N LEU A 427 11.85 -18.14 24.14
CA LEU A 427 12.98 -17.25 24.37
C LEU A 427 12.87 -15.98 23.51
N PHE A 428 12.56 -16.13 22.22
CA PHE A 428 12.27 -15.00 21.34
C PHE A 428 11.16 -14.12 21.89
N THR A 429 10.02 -14.70 22.28
CA THR A 429 8.89 -13.96 22.84
C THR A 429 9.30 -13.20 24.11
N ALA A 430 10.06 -13.83 25.00
CA ALA A 430 10.57 -13.20 26.22
C ALA A 430 11.54 -12.05 25.91
N LEU A 431 12.55 -12.28 25.08
CA LEU A 431 13.54 -11.26 24.68
C LEU A 431 12.89 -10.08 23.94
N PHE A 432 11.88 -10.35 23.11
CA PHE A 432 11.15 -9.34 22.36
C PHE A 432 10.28 -8.46 23.28
N LEU A 433 9.66 -9.04 24.31
CA LEU A 433 8.82 -8.31 25.27
C LEU A 433 9.62 -7.62 26.40
N ARG A 434 10.87 -8.04 26.62
CA ARG A 434 11.76 -7.61 27.72
C ARG A 434 11.93 -6.11 27.87
N GLY A 435 11.88 -5.33 26.79
CA GLY A 435 12.02 -3.87 26.85
C GLY A 435 10.78 -3.12 27.34
N HIS A 436 9.63 -3.76 27.29
CA HIS A 436 8.33 -3.09 27.28
C HIS A 436 7.39 -3.60 28.39
N TYR A 437 7.67 -4.81 28.90
CA TYR A 437 6.85 -5.49 29.89
C TYR A 437 7.69 -6.04 31.05
N PRO A 438 8.11 -5.21 32.02
CA PRO A 438 8.95 -5.63 33.14
C PRO A 438 8.29 -6.65 34.08
N GLN A 439 6.97 -6.87 33.95
CA GLN A 439 6.19 -7.79 34.78
C GLN A 439 5.80 -9.09 34.08
N VAL A 440 6.18 -9.32 32.82
CA VAL A 440 5.91 -10.62 32.18
C VAL A 440 6.86 -11.63 32.79
N ASP A 441 6.39 -12.30 33.84
CA ASP A 441 7.12 -13.39 34.47
C ASP A 441 7.29 -14.50 33.43
N ILE A 442 8.53 -14.68 32.97
CA ILE A 442 8.90 -15.70 31.98
C ILE A 442 8.45 -17.09 32.48
N ALA A 443 8.44 -17.31 33.80
CA ALA A 443 7.97 -18.55 34.42
C ALA A 443 6.48 -18.83 34.17
N SER A 444 5.65 -17.79 34.06
CA SER A 444 4.21 -17.90 33.74
C SER A 444 3.92 -18.06 32.25
N ALA A 445 4.92 -17.84 31.39
CA ALA A 445 4.80 -17.94 29.94
C ALA A 445 5.14 -19.34 29.38
N LEU A 446 5.76 -20.20 30.20
CA LEU A 446 6.03 -21.58 29.85
C LEU A 446 4.72 -22.38 29.87
N PRO A 447 4.29 -23.03 28.76
CA PRO A 447 3.31 -24.10 28.87
C PRO A 447 3.88 -25.13 29.84
N SER A 448 3.06 -25.66 30.75
CA SER A 448 3.50 -26.69 31.69
C SER A 448 3.87 -27.96 30.92
N ALA A 449 5.09 -28.01 30.38
CA ALA A 449 5.63 -29.18 29.74
C ALA A 449 5.80 -30.21 30.85
N THR A 450 4.90 -31.18 30.91
CA THR A 450 4.98 -32.37 31.75
C THR A 450 6.07 -33.33 31.25
N ALA A 451 7.24 -32.79 30.86
CA ALA A 451 8.40 -33.56 30.47
C ALA A 451 9.27 -33.78 31.72
N PRO A 452 9.33 -35.02 32.26
CA PRO A 452 10.16 -35.32 33.42
C PRO A 452 11.64 -35.28 32.99
N GLY A 453 12.37 -34.22 33.39
CA GLY A 453 13.83 -34.15 33.22
C GLY A 453 14.43 -32.79 32.88
N ALA A 454 13.63 -31.73 32.66
CA ALA A 454 14.18 -30.41 32.35
C ALA A 454 14.80 -29.76 33.60
N VAL A 455 16.12 -29.54 33.55
CA VAL A 455 16.86 -28.81 34.58
C VAL A 455 16.38 -27.36 34.56
N ALA A 456 15.71 -26.91 35.63
CA ALA A 456 15.22 -25.56 35.74
C ALA A 456 16.38 -24.56 35.83
N SER A 457 16.79 -24.00 34.69
CA SER A 457 17.65 -22.82 34.64
C SER A 457 16.87 -21.64 35.23
N THR A 458 17.13 -21.39 36.51
CA THR A 458 16.60 -20.26 37.29
C THR A 458 17.46 -19.02 37.01
N THR A 459 17.55 -18.63 35.75
CA THR A 459 18.20 -17.38 35.38
C THR A 459 17.31 -16.23 35.85
N THR A 460 17.80 -15.47 36.82
CA THR A 460 17.07 -14.41 37.51
C THR A 460 16.79 -13.26 36.53
N ALA A 461 15.61 -13.27 35.90
CA ALA A 461 15.20 -12.33 34.85
C ALA A 461 15.06 -10.85 35.31
N ALA A 462 15.32 -10.55 36.58
CA ALA A 462 14.87 -9.33 37.24
C ALA A 462 15.66 -8.03 36.93
N ASN A 463 16.80 -8.05 36.22
CA ASN A 463 17.67 -6.86 36.08
C ASN A 463 18.15 -6.54 34.67
N LEU A 464 17.48 -7.08 33.67
CA LEU A 464 17.97 -7.05 32.31
C LEU A 464 17.50 -5.78 31.55
N ARG A 465 18.44 -4.96 31.08
CA ARG A 465 18.13 -3.71 30.34
C ARG A 465 17.33 -3.98 29.05
N PRO A 466 16.43 -3.06 28.64
CA PRO A 466 15.77 -3.11 27.33
C PRO A 466 16.77 -3.20 26.19
N LEU A 467 16.47 -4.03 25.18
CA LEU A 467 17.27 -4.10 23.98
C LEU A 467 17.09 -2.81 23.16
N PRO A 468 18.16 -2.17 22.67
CA PRO A 468 18.02 -1.06 21.75
C PRO A 468 17.38 -1.53 20.44
N ARG A 469 16.69 -0.63 19.73
CA ARG A 469 15.97 -0.94 18.49
C ARG A 469 16.78 -1.77 17.48
N GLY A 470 18.05 -1.40 17.26
CA GLY A 470 18.92 -2.15 16.35
C GLY A 470 19.17 -3.60 16.76
N ARG A 471 19.22 -3.90 18.07
CA ARG A 471 19.31 -5.29 18.58
C ARG A 471 17.97 -6.01 18.49
N LEU A 472 16.84 -5.31 18.61
CA LEU A 472 15.51 -5.93 18.39
C LEU A 472 15.31 -6.30 16.92
N ASP A 473 15.67 -5.42 15.99
CA ASP A 473 15.60 -5.72 14.55
C ASP A 473 16.49 -6.92 14.18
N ALA A 474 17.69 -6.99 14.75
CA ALA A 474 18.61 -8.11 14.58
C ALA A 474 18.05 -9.40 15.21
N LEU A 475 17.54 -9.35 16.45
CA LEU A 475 16.92 -10.49 17.14
C LEU A 475 15.81 -11.12 16.30
N VAL A 476 14.92 -10.30 15.73
CA VAL A 476 13.82 -10.78 14.89
C VAL A 476 14.36 -11.43 13.61
N THR A 477 15.34 -10.82 12.96
CA THR A 477 15.93 -11.34 11.72
C THR A 477 16.62 -12.68 11.99
N ASP A 478 17.48 -12.72 13.00
CA ASP A 478 18.24 -13.90 13.41
C ASP A 478 17.33 -15.05 13.84
N PHE A 479 16.26 -14.74 14.58
CA PHE A 479 15.27 -15.74 14.98
C PHE A 479 14.58 -16.37 13.77
N PHE A 480 14.21 -15.60 12.75
CA PHE A 480 13.60 -16.18 11.55
C PHE A 480 14.60 -16.95 10.67
N CYS A 481 15.86 -16.52 10.61
CA CYS A 481 16.93 -17.33 10.02
C CYS A 481 17.08 -18.67 10.77
N LEU A 482 16.99 -18.67 12.11
CA LEU A 482 17.04 -19.89 12.91
C LEU A 482 15.83 -20.80 12.62
N VAL A 483 14.62 -20.25 12.59
CA VAL A 483 13.38 -20.98 12.25
C VAL A 483 13.47 -21.68 10.89
N ARG A 484 14.18 -21.06 9.94
CA ARG A 484 14.39 -21.57 8.58
C ARG A 484 15.57 -22.55 8.48
N GLY A 485 16.33 -22.73 9.55
CA GLY A 485 17.55 -23.56 9.55
C GLY A 485 18.73 -22.92 8.80
N GLU A 486 18.75 -21.60 8.67
CA GLU A 486 19.82 -20.84 8.00
C GLU A 486 20.97 -20.48 8.95
N VAL A 487 20.71 -20.46 10.26
CA VAL A 487 21.69 -20.20 11.33
C VAL A 487 21.51 -21.18 12.48
N ASP A 488 22.57 -21.36 13.28
CA ASP A 488 22.58 -22.22 14.47
C ASP A 488 21.89 -21.58 15.68
N ALA A 489 21.44 -22.43 16.62
CA ALA A 489 20.78 -22.03 17.86
C ALA A 489 21.61 -21.06 18.72
N ASP A 490 22.93 -21.10 18.59
CA ASP A 490 23.88 -20.25 19.32
C ASP A 490 23.63 -18.75 19.10
N VAL A 491 23.00 -18.36 17.98
CA VAL A 491 22.65 -16.96 17.70
C VAL A 491 21.70 -16.39 18.76
N MET A 492 20.79 -17.21 19.31
CA MET A 492 19.85 -16.76 20.34
C MET A 492 20.54 -16.53 21.70
N LEU A 493 21.59 -17.31 22.01
CA LEU A 493 22.39 -17.14 23.25
C LEU A 493 23.10 -15.77 23.27
N ALA A 494 23.47 -15.22 22.11
CA ALA A 494 24.11 -13.92 22.01
C ALA A 494 23.23 -12.74 22.49
N TYR A 495 21.92 -12.95 22.60
CA TYR A 495 20.96 -11.96 23.12
C TYR A 495 20.69 -12.10 24.63
N GLU A 496 21.09 -13.23 25.23
CA GLU A 496 21.05 -13.42 26.68
C GLU A 496 22.24 -12.74 27.37
N LEU A 497 23.40 -12.75 26.71
CA LEU A 497 24.64 -12.05 27.10
C LEU A 497 24.54 -10.52 26.84
#